data_AF-A0A327UEW8-F1
#
_entry.id   AF-A0A327UEW8-F1
#
_cell.length_a   1.000
_cell.length_b   1.000
_cell.length_c   1.000
_cell.angle_alpha   90.00
_cell.angle_beta   90.00
_cell.angle_gamma   90.00
#
_symmetry.space_group_name_H-M   'P 1'
#
loop_
_entity.id
_entity.type
_entity.pdbx_description
1 polymer ?
#
loop_
_entity_poly.entity_id
_entity_poly.type
_entity_poly.pdbx_seq_one_letter_code
_entity_poly.pdbx_strand_id
1 'polypeptide(L)'
;MRPLSIEGAWVHTPSVHRDERGAFHEWFRAGEFTEATGASPGFAQGNCSVSRRGSLRGVHFADVPPGQAKYVTCVAGEVLDVVVDVRHGSPTFGAWEAVRLGGSASALYLAEGLGHAFLALTDEATVVYLCSTGYAPHREHGVHPLDPALGIAWPSEVTPLLSPKDAAAPTLTEAADLGLLPSYEECVRLRAGRPEVPDAGGDLSGDASGAVYGGVSGSVSGSGAGARPERP
;
A
#
# COMPACT_ATOMS: atom_id res chain seq x y z
N MET A 1 -12.83 8.22 -2.49
CA MET A 1 -11.38 8.55 -2.63
C MET A 1 -11.16 9.80 -3.48
N ARG A 2 -10.13 10.61 -3.21
CA ARG A 2 -9.78 11.84 -3.97
C ARG A 2 -8.63 11.56 -4.94
N PRO A 3 -8.74 11.88 -6.25
CA PRO A 3 -7.64 11.74 -7.19
C PRO A 3 -6.50 12.73 -6.87
N LEU A 4 -5.27 12.32 -7.18
CA LEU A 4 -4.09 13.17 -7.16
C LEU A 4 -3.84 13.80 -8.53
N SER A 5 -2.85 14.68 -8.63
CA SER A 5 -2.44 15.32 -9.89
C SER A 5 -1.82 14.35 -10.90
N ILE A 6 -1.31 13.21 -10.44
CA ILE A 6 -0.76 12.14 -11.26
C ILE A 6 -1.86 11.12 -11.57
N GLU A 7 -2.16 10.91 -12.85
CA GLU A 7 -3.16 9.93 -13.27
C GLU A 7 -2.79 8.54 -12.74
N GLY A 8 -3.76 7.87 -12.12
CA GLY A 8 -3.54 6.55 -11.54
C GLY A 8 -3.19 6.58 -10.05
N ALA A 9 -3.21 7.74 -9.40
CA ALA A 9 -3.00 7.88 -7.96
C ALA A 9 -4.19 8.54 -7.24
N TRP A 10 -4.53 8.03 -6.07
CA TRP A 10 -5.65 8.50 -5.25
C TRP A 10 -5.34 8.43 -3.76
N VAL A 11 -5.91 9.36 -3.00
CA VAL A 11 -5.90 9.31 -1.53
C VAL A 11 -7.28 8.92 -1.02
N HIS A 12 -7.32 7.90 -0.17
CA HIS A 12 -8.47 7.57 0.64
C HIS A 12 -8.31 8.17 2.04
N THR A 13 -9.39 8.72 2.58
CA THR A 13 -9.46 9.21 3.96
C THR A 13 -10.69 8.59 4.59
N PRO A 14 -10.53 7.62 5.51
CA PRO A 14 -11.66 6.90 6.08
C PRO A 14 -12.38 7.73 7.14
N SER A 15 -13.63 7.38 7.39
CA SER A 15 -14.32 7.75 8.62
C SER A 15 -13.79 6.89 9.77
N VAL A 16 -13.23 7.53 10.80
CA VAL A 16 -12.72 6.84 12.00
C VAL A 16 -13.75 6.90 13.11
N HIS A 17 -14.30 5.75 13.48
CA HIS A 17 -15.24 5.60 14.57
C HIS A 17 -14.48 5.35 15.88
N ARG A 18 -14.82 6.08 16.94
CA ARG A 18 -14.13 6.00 18.24
C ARG A 18 -15.12 5.71 19.36
N ASP A 19 -14.72 4.85 20.29
CA ASP A 19 -15.43 4.58 21.54
C ASP A 19 -14.44 4.27 22.67
N GLU A 20 -14.93 3.90 23.85
CA GLU A 20 -14.10 3.62 25.03
C GLU A 20 -13.09 2.47 24.85
N ARG A 21 -13.28 1.60 23.85
CA ARG A 21 -12.38 0.48 23.52
C ARG A 21 -11.25 0.90 22.61
N GLY A 22 -11.39 2.02 21.89
CA GLY A 22 -10.39 2.53 20.95
C GLY A 22 -11.00 3.13 19.69
N ALA A 23 -10.44 2.76 18.52
CA ALA A 23 -10.86 3.26 17.22
C ALA A 23 -11.03 2.13 16.21
N PHE A 24 -12.01 2.27 15.33
CA PHE A 24 -12.31 1.36 14.23
C PHE A 24 -12.50 2.15 12.93
N HIS A 25 -11.96 1.61 11.84
CA HIS A 25 -12.23 2.09 10.49
C HIS A 25 -12.02 0.95 9.50
N GLU A 26 -12.76 0.98 8.39
CA GLU A 26 -12.51 0.12 7.24
C GLU A 26 -11.35 0.72 6.43
N TRP A 27 -10.14 0.22 6.62
CA TRP A 27 -8.97 0.72 5.91
C TRP A 27 -9.00 0.49 4.38
N PHE A 28 -9.82 -0.44 3.91
CA PHE A 28 -10.07 -0.71 2.50
C PHE A 28 -11.48 -1.27 2.31
N ARG A 29 -12.22 -0.73 1.32
CA ARG A 29 -13.52 -1.22 0.90
C ARG A 29 -13.57 -1.29 -0.62
N ALA A 30 -13.76 -2.50 -1.17
CA ALA A 30 -13.70 -2.74 -2.61
C ALA A 30 -14.73 -1.91 -3.41
N GLY A 31 -15.96 -1.74 -2.88
CA GLY A 31 -17.01 -0.93 -3.51
C GLY A 31 -16.59 0.53 -3.69
N GLU A 32 -16.21 1.23 -2.61
CA GLU A 32 -15.77 2.63 -2.68
C GLU A 32 -14.53 2.77 -3.58
N PHE A 33 -13.60 1.82 -3.49
CA PHE A 33 -12.43 1.79 -4.34
C PHE A 33 -12.80 1.72 -5.82
N THR A 34 -13.71 0.80 -6.18
CA THR A 34 -14.11 0.57 -7.57
C THR A 34 -14.89 1.76 -8.11
N GLU A 35 -15.81 2.32 -7.33
CA GLU A 35 -16.56 3.53 -7.68
C GLU A 35 -15.62 4.72 -7.94
N ALA A 36 -14.60 4.90 -7.10
CA ALA A 36 -13.69 6.05 -7.23
C ALA A 36 -12.61 5.90 -8.32
N THR A 37 -12.21 4.67 -8.65
CA THR A 37 -11.07 4.41 -9.56
C THR A 37 -11.46 3.77 -10.89
N GLY A 38 -12.67 3.20 -10.98
CA GLY A 38 -13.08 2.32 -12.10
C GLY A 38 -12.30 1.01 -12.16
N ALA A 39 -11.45 0.70 -11.17
CA ALA A 39 -10.59 -0.47 -11.17
C ALA A 39 -10.98 -1.46 -10.07
N SER A 40 -10.69 -2.74 -10.33
CA SER A 40 -10.61 -3.77 -9.28
C SER A 40 -9.17 -4.29 -9.26
N PRO A 41 -8.40 -4.01 -8.19
CA PRO A 41 -6.97 -4.24 -8.22
C PRO A 41 -6.65 -5.73 -8.06
N GLY A 42 -7.54 -6.52 -7.43
CA GLY A 42 -7.31 -7.93 -7.16
C GLY A 42 -6.05 -8.14 -6.34
N PHE A 43 -6.06 -7.74 -5.06
CA PHE A 43 -4.85 -7.83 -4.24
C PHE A 43 -4.44 -9.29 -3.98
N ALA A 44 -3.20 -9.60 -4.35
CA ALA A 44 -2.61 -10.94 -4.26
C ALA A 44 -1.62 -11.07 -3.10
N GLN A 45 -1.12 -9.95 -2.56
CA GLN A 45 -0.10 -9.95 -1.51
C GLN A 45 -0.31 -8.79 -0.53
N GLY A 46 0.00 -9.03 0.75
CA GLY A 46 0.06 -8.01 1.79
C GLY A 46 1.46 -7.95 2.39
N ASN A 47 2.00 -6.74 2.52
CA ASN A 47 3.32 -6.50 3.07
C ASN A 47 3.22 -5.60 4.32
N CYS A 48 4.19 -5.74 5.22
CA CYS A 48 4.35 -4.90 6.39
C CYS A 48 5.83 -4.53 6.53
N SER A 49 6.11 -3.27 6.81
CA SER A 49 7.46 -2.79 7.12
C SER A 49 7.44 -1.89 8.34
N VAL A 50 8.46 -2.03 9.18
CA VAL A 50 8.71 -1.13 10.31
C VAL A 50 10.00 -0.36 10.02
N SER A 51 9.95 0.95 10.22
CA SER A 51 11.01 1.87 9.82
C SER A 51 11.33 2.83 10.97
N ARG A 52 12.63 3.11 11.17
CA ARG A 52 13.06 4.16 12.11
C ARG A 52 13.00 5.52 11.43
N ARG A 53 12.99 6.61 12.21
CA ARG A 53 13.01 7.96 11.63
C ARG A 53 14.18 8.12 10.67
N GLY A 54 13.91 8.71 9.50
CA GLY A 54 14.89 8.91 8.43
C GLY A 54 15.02 7.75 7.45
N SER A 55 14.50 6.55 7.73
CA SER A 55 14.45 5.48 6.72
C SER A 55 13.67 5.97 5.48
N LEU A 56 14.37 6.02 4.34
CA LEU A 56 13.82 6.36 3.04
C LEU A 56 13.84 5.10 2.16
N ARG A 57 12.66 4.67 1.69
CA ARG A 57 12.50 3.49 0.82
C ARG A 57 11.91 3.94 -0.50
N GLY A 58 12.43 3.44 -1.61
CA GLY A 58 11.98 3.85 -2.95
C GLY A 58 13.08 4.56 -3.75
N VAL A 59 12.78 5.09 -4.95
CA VAL A 59 11.49 5.03 -5.64
C VAL A 59 11.34 3.68 -6.34
N HIS A 60 10.42 2.83 -5.91
CA HIS A 60 10.24 1.47 -6.43
C HIS A 60 9.07 1.38 -7.39
N PHE A 61 9.28 0.68 -8.50
CA PHE A 61 8.25 0.35 -9.48
C PHE A 61 8.49 -1.06 -10.05
N ALA A 62 7.52 -1.58 -10.79
CA ALA A 62 7.60 -2.90 -11.40
C ALA A 62 7.36 -2.83 -12.91
N ASP A 63 7.94 -3.78 -13.65
CA ASP A 63 7.70 -3.94 -15.08
C ASP A 63 6.20 -4.06 -15.40
N VAL A 64 5.79 -3.44 -16.50
CA VAL A 64 4.42 -3.49 -17.03
C VAL A 64 4.45 -4.11 -18.42
N PRO A 65 3.70 -5.19 -18.70
CA PRO A 65 2.81 -5.95 -17.79
C PRO A 65 3.55 -6.96 -16.88
N PRO A 66 2.92 -7.45 -15.78
CA PRO A 66 1.58 -7.12 -15.29
C PRO A 66 1.56 -5.91 -14.36
N GLY A 67 2.72 -5.31 -14.04
CA GLY A 67 2.82 -4.26 -13.03
C GLY A 67 2.56 -4.76 -11.60
N GLN A 68 2.55 -3.80 -10.68
CA GLN A 68 2.12 -4.01 -9.30
C GLN A 68 1.52 -2.70 -8.77
N ALA A 69 0.20 -2.60 -8.73
CA ALA A 69 -0.48 -1.53 -8.02
C ALA A 69 -0.39 -1.77 -6.52
N LYS A 70 -0.38 -0.67 -5.76
CA LYS A 70 -0.22 -0.70 -4.30
C LYS A 70 -1.30 0.14 -3.63
N TYR A 71 -1.83 -0.36 -2.53
CA TYR A 71 -2.70 0.38 -1.60
C TYR A 71 -2.01 0.43 -0.24
N VAL A 72 -1.50 1.62 0.13
CA VAL A 72 -0.50 1.82 1.18
C VAL A 72 -1.10 2.66 2.31
N THR A 73 -0.89 2.25 3.56
CA THR A 73 -1.20 3.08 4.73
C THR A 73 -0.15 2.93 5.84
N CYS A 74 -0.11 3.89 6.75
CA CYS A 74 0.76 3.89 7.93
C CYS A 74 -0.09 3.69 9.20
N VAL A 75 0.06 2.52 9.83
CA VAL A 75 -0.76 2.09 10.98
C VAL A 75 -0.14 2.45 12.34
N ALA A 76 1.14 2.78 12.38
CA ALA A 76 1.82 3.32 13.56
C ALA A 76 2.88 4.32 13.12
N GLY A 77 3.07 5.40 13.88
CA GLY A 77 3.97 6.49 13.51
C GLY A 77 3.47 7.31 12.31
N GLU A 78 4.39 8.01 11.65
CA GLU A 78 4.12 8.81 10.46
C GLU A 78 5.16 8.62 9.36
N VAL A 79 4.70 8.68 8.11
CA VAL A 79 5.56 8.73 6.91
C VAL A 79 5.12 9.87 5.99
N LEU A 80 6.07 10.43 5.24
CA LEU A 80 5.77 11.16 4.01
C LEU A 80 5.82 10.17 2.85
N ASP A 81 4.66 9.75 2.37
CA ASP A 81 4.50 8.80 1.28
C ASP A 81 4.44 9.56 -0.06
N VAL A 82 5.13 9.08 -1.08
CA VAL A 82 5.33 9.80 -2.35
C VAL A 82 5.04 8.86 -3.51
N VAL A 83 4.21 9.34 -4.42
CA VAL A 83 4.02 8.74 -5.74
C VAL A 83 4.82 9.55 -6.76
N VAL A 84 5.49 8.86 -7.67
CA VAL A 84 6.29 9.45 -8.76
C VAL A 84 5.81 8.88 -10.08
N ASP A 85 5.58 9.75 -11.06
CA ASP A 85 5.26 9.31 -12.41
C ASP A 85 6.53 8.95 -13.18
N VAL A 86 6.91 7.68 -13.11
CA VAL A 86 8.06 7.12 -13.82
C VAL A 86 7.70 6.60 -15.22
N ARG A 87 6.47 6.82 -15.70
CA ARG A 87 5.97 6.21 -16.93
C ARG A 87 6.44 6.99 -18.14
N HIS A 88 7.33 6.39 -18.93
CA HIS A 88 7.88 7.03 -20.12
C HIS A 88 6.75 7.39 -21.11
N GLY A 89 6.75 8.65 -21.58
CA GLY A 89 5.70 9.20 -22.44
C GLY A 89 4.46 9.75 -21.71
N SER A 90 4.42 9.72 -20.37
CA SER A 90 3.33 10.31 -19.59
C SER A 90 3.30 11.84 -19.72
N PRO A 91 2.11 12.48 -19.77
CA PRO A 91 1.98 13.94 -19.69
C PRO A 91 2.54 14.53 -18.39
N THR A 92 2.62 13.73 -17.33
CA THR A 92 3.16 14.11 -16.01
C THR A 92 4.48 13.42 -15.70
N PHE A 93 5.22 12.93 -16.70
CA PHE A 93 6.49 12.23 -16.51
C PHE A 93 7.48 13.03 -15.64
N GLY A 94 8.03 12.39 -14.61
CA GLY A 94 8.93 12.99 -13.63
C GLY A 94 8.25 13.82 -12.54
N ALA A 95 6.93 14.05 -12.63
CA ALA A 95 6.17 14.69 -11.55
C ALA A 95 6.05 13.74 -10.35
N TRP A 96 5.91 14.32 -9.17
CA TRP A 96 5.65 13.59 -7.93
C TRP A 96 4.61 14.32 -7.09
N GLU A 97 3.92 13.57 -6.23
CA GLU A 97 3.01 14.14 -5.23
C GLU A 97 3.19 13.40 -3.91
N ALA A 98 3.19 14.15 -2.81
CA ALA A 98 3.42 13.63 -1.47
C ALA A 98 2.15 13.66 -0.62
N VAL A 99 1.96 12.62 0.18
CA VAL A 99 0.85 12.44 1.11
C VAL A 99 1.42 12.04 2.45
N ARG A 100 1.09 12.80 3.49
CA ARG A 100 1.43 12.41 4.86
C ARG A 100 0.49 11.29 5.29
N LEU A 101 1.04 10.14 5.66
CA LEU A 101 0.29 9.01 6.20
C LEU A 101 0.66 8.82 7.67
N GLY A 102 -0.34 8.54 8.49
CA GLY A 102 -0.24 8.47 9.94
C GLY A 102 -1.26 9.39 10.62
N GLY A 103 -1.76 9.00 11.79
CA GLY A 103 -2.73 9.78 12.58
C GLY A 103 -4.17 9.82 12.04
N SER A 104 -4.37 10.03 10.73
CA SER A 104 -5.69 10.12 10.07
C SER A 104 -6.19 8.80 9.46
N ALA A 105 -5.40 7.73 9.56
CA ALA A 105 -5.67 6.44 8.92
C ALA A 105 -5.86 6.50 7.38
N SER A 106 -5.40 7.59 6.75
CA SER A 106 -5.44 7.75 5.29
C SER A 106 -4.61 6.69 4.58
N ALA A 107 -4.96 6.40 3.32
CA ALA A 107 -4.23 5.48 2.47
C ALA A 107 -3.95 6.09 1.10
N LEU A 108 -2.80 5.76 0.52
CA LEU A 108 -2.44 6.10 -0.86
C LEU A 108 -2.64 4.86 -1.74
N TYR A 109 -3.43 5.02 -2.80
CA TYR A 109 -3.48 4.08 -3.90
C TYR A 109 -2.65 4.60 -5.06
N LEU A 110 -1.84 3.72 -5.65
CA LEU A 110 -1.13 3.95 -6.89
C LEU A 110 -1.29 2.75 -7.82
N ALA A 111 -1.71 3.03 -9.05
CA ALA A 111 -1.88 2.04 -10.11
C ALA A 111 -0.54 1.56 -10.68
N GLU A 112 -0.61 0.51 -11.51
CA GLU A 112 0.55 -0.07 -12.17
C GLU A 112 1.35 0.97 -12.99
N GLY A 113 2.68 0.81 -12.94
CA GLY A 113 3.64 1.65 -13.66
C GLY A 113 4.05 2.92 -12.91
N LEU A 114 3.42 3.26 -11.79
CA LEU A 114 3.85 4.36 -10.93
C LEU A 114 4.99 3.95 -9.99
N GLY A 115 5.86 4.91 -9.69
CA GLY A 115 6.90 4.79 -8.68
C GLY A 115 6.39 5.14 -7.29
N HIS A 116 6.88 4.43 -6.28
CA HIS A 116 6.51 4.64 -4.87
C HIS A 116 7.75 4.83 -4.01
N ALA A 117 7.74 5.86 -3.15
CA ALA A 117 8.71 6.03 -2.10
C ALA A 117 8.04 6.49 -0.81
N PHE A 118 8.70 6.30 0.33
CA PHE A 118 8.30 6.98 1.56
C PHE A 118 9.48 7.25 2.48
N LEU A 119 9.36 8.34 3.25
CA LEU A 119 10.29 8.71 4.32
C LEU A 119 9.60 8.54 5.67
N ALA A 120 10.19 7.74 6.56
CA ALA A 120 9.73 7.65 7.95
C ALA A 120 10.04 8.93 8.73
N LEU A 121 9.01 9.54 9.32
CA LEU A 121 9.10 10.81 10.06
C LEU A 121 9.19 10.59 11.57
N THR A 122 8.73 9.44 12.05
CA THR A 122 8.83 9.01 13.44
C THR A 122 9.66 7.74 13.56
N ASP A 123 10.08 7.43 14.79
CA ASP A 123 10.55 6.08 15.11
C ASP A 123 9.37 5.10 15.09
N GLU A 124 9.65 3.85 14.70
CA GLU A 124 8.66 2.77 14.59
C GLU A 124 7.51 3.03 13.61
N ALA A 125 7.74 3.83 12.56
CA ALA A 125 6.78 4.02 11.49
C ALA A 125 6.47 2.68 10.80
N THR A 126 5.23 2.22 10.92
CA THR A 126 4.76 0.92 10.43
C THR A 126 3.85 1.12 9.22
N VAL A 127 4.37 0.77 8.05
CA VAL A 127 3.66 0.86 6.77
C VAL A 127 3.19 -0.54 6.38
N VAL A 128 1.90 -0.65 6.09
CA VAL A 128 1.25 -1.85 5.57
C VAL A 128 0.68 -1.53 4.19
N TYR A 129 0.79 -2.49 3.27
CA TYR A 129 0.29 -2.29 1.92
C TYR A 129 -0.16 -3.56 1.23
N LEU A 130 -1.21 -3.42 0.43
CA LEU A 130 -1.75 -4.47 -0.44
C LEU A 130 -1.18 -4.30 -1.85
N CYS A 131 -0.84 -5.40 -2.52
CA CYS A 131 -0.26 -5.42 -3.87
C CYS A 131 -1.12 -6.22 -4.83
N SER A 132 -1.33 -5.73 -6.07
CA SER A 132 -2.12 -6.46 -7.09
C SER A 132 -1.42 -7.71 -7.63
N THR A 133 -0.10 -7.83 -7.45
CA THR A 133 0.69 -8.99 -7.88
C THR A 133 1.65 -9.43 -6.78
N GLY A 134 2.04 -10.70 -6.80
CA GLY A 134 3.03 -11.25 -5.88
C GLY A 134 4.45 -10.74 -6.17
N TYR A 135 5.32 -10.85 -5.16
CA TYR A 135 6.71 -10.44 -5.22
C TYR A 135 7.47 -11.15 -6.35
N ALA A 136 8.13 -10.36 -7.20
CA ALA A 136 8.89 -10.84 -8.34
C ALA A 136 10.16 -9.98 -8.52
N PRO A 137 11.26 -10.31 -7.83
CA PRO A 137 12.42 -9.42 -7.73
C PRO A 137 13.06 -9.05 -9.07
N HIS A 138 12.97 -9.94 -10.06
CA HIS A 138 13.52 -9.73 -11.41
C HIS A 138 12.78 -8.67 -12.22
N ARG A 139 11.60 -8.23 -11.76
CA ARG A 139 10.78 -7.18 -12.40
C ARG A 139 10.70 -5.91 -11.59
N GLU A 140 11.35 -5.86 -10.42
CA GLU A 140 11.31 -4.71 -9.54
C GLU A 140 12.54 -3.84 -9.74
N HIS A 141 12.28 -2.60 -10.11
CA HIS A 141 13.30 -1.61 -10.42
C HIS A 141 13.22 -0.44 -9.44
N GLY A 142 14.26 0.39 -9.46
CA GLY A 142 14.35 1.57 -8.62
C GLY A 142 14.79 2.78 -9.42
N VAL A 143 14.30 3.95 -9.04
CA VAL A 143 14.95 5.24 -9.31
C VAL A 143 15.46 5.81 -7.99
N HIS A 144 16.62 6.47 -8.05
CA HIS A 144 17.23 7.08 -6.87
C HIS A 144 16.27 8.10 -6.24
N PRO A 145 15.87 7.94 -4.97
CA PRO A 145 14.84 8.78 -4.35
C PRO A 145 15.32 10.20 -4.02
N LEU A 146 16.63 10.44 -4.10
CA LEU A 146 17.25 11.76 -4.01
C LEU A 146 17.78 12.26 -5.36
N ASP A 147 17.25 11.74 -6.48
CA ASP A 147 17.56 12.27 -7.81
C ASP A 147 17.24 13.78 -7.87
N PRO A 148 18.24 14.65 -8.13
CA PRO A 148 18.03 16.08 -8.24
C PRO A 148 17.03 16.48 -9.33
N ALA A 149 16.88 15.68 -10.39
CA ALA A 149 15.93 15.94 -11.47
C ALA A 149 14.47 15.72 -11.03
N LEU A 150 14.22 14.74 -10.15
CA LEU A 150 12.91 14.57 -9.52
C LEU A 150 12.62 15.69 -8.52
N GLY A 151 13.65 16.12 -7.77
CA GLY A 151 13.52 17.24 -6.83
C GLY A 151 12.44 17.02 -5.77
N ILE A 152 12.26 15.78 -5.31
CA ILE A 152 11.25 15.45 -4.29
C ILE A 152 11.54 16.27 -3.02
N ALA A 153 10.56 17.02 -2.55
CA ALA A 153 10.69 17.90 -1.39
C ALA A 153 10.63 17.11 -0.08
N TRP A 154 11.67 16.33 0.20
CA TRP A 154 11.85 15.66 1.47
C TRP A 154 12.06 16.70 2.60
N PRO A 155 11.48 16.51 3.80
CA PRO A 155 11.64 17.44 4.93
C PRO A 155 13.11 17.60 5.32
N SER A 156 13.59 18.84 5.30
CA SER A 156 15.01 19.19 5.52
C SER A 156 15.57 18.80 6.90
N GLU A 157 14.69 18.64 7.89
CA GLU A 157 14.98 18.29 9.26
C GLU A 157 15.13 16.77 9.50
N VAL A 158 14.92 15.95 8.46
CA VAL A 158 15.06 14.50 8.51
C VAL A 158 16.21 14.09 7.59
N THR A 159 17.31 13.57 8.15
CA THR A 159 18.40 12.99 7.34
C THR A 159 17.95 11.64 6.75
N PRO A 160 17.91 11.49 5.41
CA PRO A 160 17.51 10.23 4.81
C PRO A 160 18.54 9.11 5.04
N LEU A 161 18.03 7.91 5.25
CA LEU A 161 18.78 6.67 5.38
C LEU A 161 18.26 5.69 4.33
N LEU A 162 19.11 5.38 3.36
CA LEU A 162 18.82 4.50 2.24
C LEU A 162 19.33 3.08 2.50
N SER A 163 18.68 2.09 1.87
CA SER A 163 19.27 0.77 1.71
C SER A 163 20.41 0.82 0.68
N PRO A 164 21.36 -0.15 0.67
CA PRO A 164 22.35 -0.24 -0.40
C PRO A 164 21.73 -0.36 -1.80
N LYS A 165 20.57 -1.03 -1.92
CA LYS A 165 19.83 -1.15 -3.19
C LYS A 165 19.32 0.22 -3.65
N ASP A 166 18.73 1.00 -2.76
CA ASP A 166 18.15 2.30 -3.09
C ASP A 166 19.23 3.36 -3.36
N ALA A 167 20.34 3.30 -2.63
CA ALA A 167 21.50 4.18 -2.84
C ALA A 167 22.24 3.89 -4.16
N ALA A 168 22.10 2.68 -4.71
CA ALA A 168 22.69 2.28 -5.98
C ALA A 168 21.72 2.36 -7.17
N ALA A 169 20.47 2.81 -6.94
CA ALA A 169 19.48 2.94 -8.00
C ALA A 169 19.90 4.05 -9.00
N PRO A 170 19.62 3.88 -10.31
CA PRO A 170 19.87 4.92 -11.31
C PRO A 170 19.00 6.16 -11.08
N THR A 171 19.41 7.30 -11.61
CA THR A 171 18.52 8.46 -11.79
C THR A 171 17.36 8.14 -12.73
N LEU A 172 16.32 8.98 -12.76
CA LEU A 172 15.18 8.80 -13.66
C LEU A 172 15.64 8.81 -15.13
N THR A 173 16.60 9.68 -15.45
CA THR A 173 17.14 9.80 -16.81
C THR A 173 17.93 8.55 -17.20
N GLU A 174 18.82 8.07 -16.34
CA GLU A 174 19.57 6.83 -16.59
C GLU A 174 18.64 5.62 -16.72
N ALA A 175 17.59 5.54 -15.89
CA ALA A 175 16.59 4.48 -16.01
C ALA A 175 15.83 4.54 -17.35
N ALA A 176 15.55 5.74 -17.86
CA ALA A 176 14.95 5.94 -19.18
C ALA A 176 15.90 5.49 -20.30
N ASP A 177 17.17 5.89 -20.24
CA ASP A 177 18.20 5.54 -21.23
C ASP A 177 18.49 4.03 -21.27
N LEU A 178 18.39 3.36 -20.12
CA LEU A 178 18.52 1.91 -19.99
C LEU A 178 17.25 1.15 -20.42
N GLY A 179 16.16 1.85 -20.74
CA GLY A 179 14.88 1.25 -21.12
C GLY A 179 14.19 0.49 -19.98
N LEU A 180 14.45 0.87 -18.72
CA LEU A 180 13.87 0.21 -17.54
C LEU A 180 12.46 0.72 -17.21
N LEU A 181 12.10 1.91 -17.69
CA LEU A 181 10.87 2.59 -17.28
C LEU A 181 9.62 1.99 -17.95
N PRO A 182 8.49 1.88 -17.23
CA PRO A 182 7.22 1.45 -17.81
C PRO A 182 6.76 2.41 -18.92
N SER A 183 6.18 1.88 -20.00
CA SER A 183 5.50 2.72 -21.00
C SER A 183 4.17 3.23 -20.46
N TYR A 184 3.93 4.54 -20.56
CA TYR A 184 2.66 5.15 -20.19
C TYR A 184 1.48 4.54 -20.96
N GLU A 185 1.65 4.33 -22.27
CA GLU A 185 0.61 3.77 -23.12
C GLU A 185 0.25 2.33 -22.72
N GLU A 186 1.25 1.50 -22.38
CA GLU A 186 1.02 0.14 -21.90
C GLU A 186 0.30 0.13 -20.55
N CYS A 187 0.63 1.07 -19.66
CA CYS A 187 -0.07 1.22 -18.39
C CYS A 187 -1.55 1.59 -18.59
N VAL A 188 -1.84 2.52 -19.51
CA VAL A 188 -3.23 2.90 -19.86
C VAL A 188 -3.98 1.70 -20.47
N ARG A 189 -3.36 0.98 -21.42
CA ARG A 189 -3.95 -0.22 -22.04
C ARG A 189 -4.23 -1.31 -21.01
N LEU A 190 -3.30 -1.54 -20.08
CA LEU A 190 -3.47 -2.52 -19.00
C LEU A 190 -4.66 -2.17 -18.10
N ARG A 191 -4.83 -0.89 -17.74
CA ARG A 191 -5.96 -0.44 -16.91
C ARG A 191 -7.30 -0.58 -17.65
N ALA A 192 -7.35 -0.19 -18.92
CA ALA A 192 -8.57 -0.27 -19.73
C ALA A 192 -9.00 -1.71 -20.05
N GLY A 193 -8.06 -2.65 -20.11
CA GLY A 193 -8.33 -4.06 -20.43
C GLY A 193 -8.85 -4.92 -19.27
N ARG A 194 -9.05 -4.36 -18.06
CA ARG A 194 -9.60 -5.12 -16.93
C ARG A 194 -11.12 -5.24 -17.07
N PRO A 195 -11.70 -6.46 -16.97
CA PRO A 195 -13.14 -6.60 -17.00
C PRO A 195 -13.80 -5.88 -15.82
N GLU A 196 -14.92 -5.20 -16.08
CA GLU A 196 -15.79 -4.66 -15.03
C GLU A 196 -16.27 -5.79 -14.11
N VAL A 197 -16.24 -5.58 -12.80
CA VAL A 197 -16.79 -6.53 -11.82
C VAL A 197 -18.29 -6.26 -11.69
N PRO A 198 -19.16 -7.29 -11.75
CA PRO A 198 -20.58 -7.12 -11.43
C PRO A 198 -20.73 -6.58 -10.00
N ASP A 199 -21.67 -5.65 -9.82
CA ASP A 199 -21.99 -5.03 -8.53
C ASP A 199 -22.17 -6.09 -7.42
N ALA A 200 -21.23 -6.12 -6.48
CA ALA A 200 -21.37 -6.89 -5.25
C ALA A 200 -22.18 -6.07 -4.24
N GLY A 201 -23.41 -5.73 -4.61
CA GLY A 201 -24.38 -5.04 -3.78
C GLY A 201 -24.83 -5.92 -2.61
N GLY A 202 -24.03 -5.92 -1.54
CA GLY A 202 -24.39 -6.46 -0.23
C GLY A 202 -24.46 -5.30 0.76
N ASP A 203 -25.66 -4.76 0.95
CA ASP A 203 -25.95 -3.81 2.02
C ASP A 203 -25.78 -4.50 3.37
N LEU A 204 -24.75 -4.10 4.14
CA LEU A 204 -24.58 -4.45 5.54
C LEU A 204 -25.04 -3.31 6.45
N SER A 205 -26.12 -2.59 6.10
CA SER A 205 -26.93 -1.88 7.11
C SER A 205 -27.76 -2.90 7.91
N GLY A 206 -27.08 -3.84 8.57
CA GLY A 206 -27.63 -4.71 9.60
C GLY A 206 -27.23 -4.12 10.94
N ASP A 207 -28.21 -3.56 11.63
CA ASP A 207 -28.12 -2.97 12.97
C ASP A 207 -27.25 -3.84 13.90
N ALA A 208 -26.13 -3.29 14.39
CA ALA A 208 -25.20 -3.97 15.29
C ALA A 208 -25.73 -3.99 16.75
N SER A 209 -27.05 -4.15 16.92
CA SER A 209 -27.69 -4.35 18.21
C SER A 209 -28.46 -5.66 18.21
N GLY A 210 -27.83 -6.75 18.68
CA GLY A 210 -28.55 -7.99 18.98
C GLY A 210 -27.84 -9.29 18.64
N ALA A 211 -26.59 -9.48 19.05
CA ALA A 211 -26.02 -10.82 19.16
C ALA A 211 -26.03 -11.26 20.63
N VAL A 212 -27.15 -11.84 21.06
CA VAL A 212 -27.24 -12.59 22.31
C VAL A 212 -26.45 -13.88 22.12
N TYR A 213 -25.36 -14.07 22.86
CA TYR A 213 -24.65 -15.35 22.91
C TYR A 213 -25.57 -16.41 23.54
N GLY A 214 -26.19 -17.23 22.68
CA GLY A 214 -26.89 -18.44 23.08
C GLY A 214 -25.90 -19.48 23.61
N GLY A 215 -26.01 -19.79 24.90
CA GLY A 215 -25.24 -20.85 25.54
C GLY A 215 -25.61 -22.22 24.97
N VAL A 216 -24.59 -23.03 24.68
CA VAL A 216 -24.75 -24.47 24.49
C VAL A 216 -24.09 -25.16 25.67
N SER A 217 -24.91 -25.63 26.59
CA SER A 217 -24.54 -26.56 27.65
C SER A 217 -24.33 -27.95 27.04
N GLY A 218 -23.08 -28.35 26.85
CA GLY A 218 -22.68 -29.72 26.54
C GLY A 218 -22.11 -30.39 27.78
N SER A 219 -22.88 -31.31 28.37
CA SER A 219 -22.46 -32.16 29.49
C SER A 219 -21.41 -33.17 29.03
N VAL A 220 -20.21 -33.16 29.63
CA VAL A 220 -19.22 -34.22 29.49
C VAL A 220 -19.17 -35.01 30.81
N SER A 221 -19.71 -36.22 30.78
CA SER A 221 -19.54 -37.23 31.83
C SER A 221 -18.21 -37.94 31.64
N GLY A 222 -17.34 -37.90 32.64
CA GLY A 222 -16.04 -38.59 32.64
C GLY A 222 -16.12 -40.07 33.00
N SER A 223 -15.11 -40.82 32.58
CA SER A 223 -14.50 -41.92 33.36
C SER A 223 -13.20 -42.38 32.68
N GLY A 224 -12.17 -42.69 33.47
CA GLY A 224 -11.00 -43.44 32.98
C GLY A 224 -9.65 -42.96 33.52
N ALA A 225 -9.27 -43.45 34.71
CA ALA A 225 -7.95 -43.31 35.30
C ALA A 225 -6.87 -44.10 34.54
N GLY A 226 -5.60 -43.64 34.60
CA GLY A 226 -4.45 -44.40 34.09
C GLY A 226 -3.12 -43.75 34.44
N ALA A 227 -2.27 -44.47 35.16
CA ALA A 227 -1.09 -44.01 35.90
C ALA A 227 0.10 -43.51 35.06
N ARG A 228 0.91 -42.64 35.70
CA ARG A 228 2.33 -42.37 35.38
C ARG A 228 3.21 -43.60 35.62
N PRO A 229 4.40 -43.64 35.00
CA PRO A 229 5.59 -43.93 35.79
C PRO A 229 6.74 -42.93 35.56
N GLU A 230 7.59 -42.84 36.57
CA GLU A 230 8.84 -42.07 36.61
C GLU A 230 9.98 -42.75 35.85
N ARG A 231 10.83 -41.92 35.21
CA ARG A 231 12.31 -41.88 35.13
C ARG A 231 13.15 -43.15 34.88
N PRO A 232 14.36 -42.96 34.34
CA PRO A 232 15.55 -42.62 35.15
C PRO A 232 15.95 -41.14 35.13
#